data_AF-A0A7X6HFN1-F1
#
_entry.id   AF-A0A7X6HFN1-F1
#
_cell.length_a   1.000
_cell.length_b   1.000
_cell.length_c   1.000
_cell.angle_alpha   90.00
_cell.angle_beta   90.00
_cell.angle_gamma   90.00
#
_symmetry.space_group_name_H-M   'P 1'
#
loop_
_entity.id
_entity.type
_entity.pdbx_description
1 polymer ?
#
loop_
_entity_poly.entity_id
_entity_poly.type
_entity_poly.pdbx_seq_one_letter_code
_entity_poly.pdbx_strand_id
1 'polypeptide(L)'
;MVNNNYDCEGTVETLRGQRVLFTGKTFYRGEHRSRKQLEKDISMKGGFPQPGTRNVSSTLLVLGGLHPDVVIDGKNGRSQTLVFIDEQAARGNHICIIDDAGFEALLNDRAAPCIQHRRSIPSGA
;
A
#
# COMPACT_ATOMS: atom_id res chain seq x y z
N MET A 1 2.87 11.74 27.20
CA MET A 1 3.79 11.56 26.06
C MET A 1 3.50 10.18 25.50
N VAL A 2 2.74 10.10 24.42
CA VAL A 2 2.46 8.81 23.76
C VAL A 2 3.59 8.61 22.76
N ASN A 3 4.49 7.66 23.06
CA ASN A 3 5.51 7.22 22.13
C ASN A 3 4.80 6.53 20.96
N ASN A 4 4.56 7.31 19.91
CA ASN A 4 4.09 6.85 18.62
C ASN A 4 5.22 6.09 17.93
N ASN A 5 5.44 4.83 18.33
CA ASN A 5 6.31 3.91 17.61
C ASN A 5 5.59 3.45 16.34
N TYR A 6 5.51 4.34 15.35
CA TYR A 6 5.11 3.99 13.99
C TYR A 6 6.34 3.38 13.32
N ASP A 7 6.49 2.05 13.35
CA ASP A 7 7.60 1.34 12.68
C ASP A 7 7.43 1.35 11.14
N CYS A 8 7.23 2.53 10.57
CA CYS A 8 7.40 2.83 9.17
C CYS A 8 8.32 4.04 9.13
N GLU A 9 9.59 3.84 8.76
CA GLU A 9 10.59 4.90 8.63
C GLU A 9 10.31 5.84 7.42
N GLY A 10 9.08 5.82 6.90
CA GLY A 10 8.69 6.49 5.67
C GLY A 10 9.09 5.74 4.40
N THR A 11 9.76 4.60 4.51
CA THR A 11 10.14 3.73 3.39
C THR A 11 9.78 2.27 3.65
N VAL A 12 9.56 1.54 2.57
CA VAL A 12 9.45 0.08 2.55
C VAL A 12 10.70 -0.42 1.84
N GLU A 13 11.55 -1.16 2.55
CA GLU A 13 12.83 -1.62 2.00
C GLU A 13 12.68 -2.86 1.10
N THR A 14 11.70 -3.72 1.39
CA THR A 14 11.52 -5.00 0.70
C THR A 14 10.10 -5.54 0.83
N LEU A 15 9.71 -6.43 -0.10
CA LEU A 15 8.49 -7.23 -0.01
C LEU A 15 8.62 -8.44 0.93
N ARG A 16 9.84 -8.83 1.32
CA ARG A 16 10.07 -9.99 2.19
C ARG A 16 9.32 -9.81 3.50
N GLY A 17 8.48 -10.79 3.85
CA GLY A 17 7.69 -10.76 5.09
C GLY A 17 6.43 -9.87 5.03
N GLN A 18 6.26 -9.05 3.98
CA GLN A 18 5.12 -8.14 3.86
C GLN A 18 3.83 -8.89 3.53
N ARG A 19 2.72 -8.47 4.13
CA ARG A 19 1.36 -8.94 3.81
C ARG A 19 0.68 -7.87 2.96
N VAL A 20 0.50 -8.19 1.67
CA VAL A 20 0.29 -7.17 0.64
C VAL A 20 -1.14 -7.19 0.11
N LEU A 21 -1.81 -6.03 0.22
CA LEU A 21 -3.09 -5.72 -0.41
C LEU A 21 -2.86 -4.96 -1.72
N PHE A 22 -3.83 -5.06 -2.63
CA PHE A 22 -3.88 -4.21 -3.83
C PHE A 22 -5.26 -3.58 -4.01
N THR A 23 -5.27 -2.34 -4.46
CA THR A 23 -6.45 -1.64 -4.98
C THR A 23 -6.28 -1.30 -6.45
N GLY A 24 -7.39 -1.28 -7.20
CA GLY A 24 -7.38 -0.86 -8.60
C GLY A 24 -6.58 -1.78 -9.53
N LYS A 25 -6.14 -1.19 -10.64
CA LYS A 25 -5.27 -1.82 -11.65
C LYS A 25 -3.82 -1.43 -11.36
N THR A 26 -2.94 -2.40 -11.16
CA THR A 26 -1.51 -2.15 -10.97
C THR A 26 -0.77 -2.30 -12.29
N PHE A 27 0.09 -1.34 -12.58
CA PHE A 27 0.94 -1.34 -13.76
C PHE A 27 2.41 -1.57 -13.37
N TYR A 28 3.13 -2.32 -14.20
CA TYR A 28 4.57 -2.52 -14.06
C TYR A 28 5.21 -2.25 -15.42
N ARG A 29 6.17 -1.31 -15.49
CA ARG A 29 6.76 -0.84 -16.75
C ARG A 29 5.72 -0.41 -17.81
N GLY A 30 4.64 0.22 -17.36
CA GLY A 30 3.54 0.69 -18.20
C GLY A 30 2.54 -0.39 -18.64
N GLU A 31 2.75 -1.66 -18.29
CA GLU A 31 1.84 -2.76 -18.63
C GLU A 31 0.95 -3.13 -17.45
N HIS A 32 -0.35 -3.30 -17.70
CA HIS A 32 -1.28 -3.79 -16.69
C HIS A 32 -0.94 -5.23 -16.30
N ARG A 33 -0.74 -5.46 -15.00
CA ARG A 33 -0.48 -6.78 -14.45
C ARG A 33 -1.76 -7.36 -13.86
N SER A 34 -2.08 -8.59 -14.28
CA SER A 34 -3.21 -9.32 -13.69
C SER A 34 -2.94 -9.60 -12.22
N ARG A 35 -4.02 -9.74 -11.43
CA ARG A 35 -3.91 -10.06 -9.99
C ARG A 35 -3.05 -11.30 -9.74
N LYS A 36 -3.23 -12.36 -10.52
CA LYS A 36 -2.45 -13.61 -10.42
C LYS A 36 -0.95 -13.39 -10.67
N GLN A 37 -0.57 -12.51 -11.60
CA GLN A 37 0.84 -12.17 -11.83
C GLN A 37 1.41 -11.42 -10.64
N LEU A 38 0.68 -10.43 -10.11
CA LEU A 38 1.10 -9.66 -8.95
C LEU A 38 1.32 -10.54 -7.71
N GLU A 39 0.40 -11.48 -7.45
CA GLU A 39 0.50 -12.43 -6.35
C GLU A 39 1.74 -13.34 -6.48
N LYS A 40 2.00 -13.81 -7.71
CA LYS A 40 3.22 -14.58 -8.01
C LYS A 40 4.47 -13.73 -7.76
N ASP A 41 4.49 -12.48 -8.24
CA ASP A 41 5.64 -11.57 -8.12
C ASP A 41 5.97 -11.27 -6.65
N ILE A 42 4.96 -11.01 -5.81
CA ILE A 42 5.14 -10.86 -4.36
C ILE A 42 5.70 -12.14 -3.73
N SER A 43 5.11 -13.29 -4.06
CA SER A 43 5.52 -14.57 -3.47
C SER A 43 6.96 -14.90 -3.83
N MET A 44 7.39 -14.61 -5.07
CA MET A 44 8.79 -14.77 -5.51
C MET A 44 9.75 -13.85 -4.74
N LYS A 45 9.28 -12.70 -4.25
CA LYS A 45 10.05 -11.79 -3.39
C LYS A 45 9.95 -12.11 -1.89
N GLY A 46 9.30 -13.21 -1.53
CA GLY A 46 9.17 -13.66 -0.14
C GLY A 46 8.12 -12.87 0.66
N GLY A 47 7.21 -12.17 -0.01
CA GLY A 47 6.03 -11.58 0.61
C GLY A 47 4.83 -12.53 0.56
N PHE A 48 3.73 -12.07 1.15
CA PHE A 48 2.47 -12.80 1.25
C PHE A 48 1.35 -11.99 0.62
N PRO A 49 0.96 -12.29 -0.64
CA PRO A 49 -0.20 -11.64 -1.22
C PRO A 49 -1.46 -11.99 -0.41
N GLN A 50 -2.32 -11.00 -0.18
CA GLN A 50 -3.60 -11.21 0.46
C GLN A 50 -4.72 -11.13 -0.58
N PRO A 51 -5.22 -12.29 -1.07
CA PRO A 51 -6.35 -12.31 -1.97
C PRO A 51 -7.62 -11.90 -1.22
N GLY A 52 -8.31 -10.86 -1.69
CA GLY A 52 -9.61 -10.46 -1.18
C GLY A 52 -9.61 -9.35 -0.12
N THR A 53 -10.48 -9.51 0.89
CA THR A 53 -10.96 -8.46 1.79
C THR A 53 -9.87 -7.90 2.73
N ARG A 54 -10.06 -6.62 3.10
CA ARG A 54 -9.35 -5.90 4.16
C ARG A 54 -9.02 -6.79 5.36
N ASN A 55 -7.75 -6.85 5.75
CA ASN A 55 -7.27 -7.68 6.85
C ASN A 55 -6.37 -6.86 7.79
N VAL A 56 -6.61 -6.94 9.09
CA VAL A 56 -5.81 -6.19 10.10
C VAL A 56 -4.34 -6.60 10.14
N SER A 57 -4.01 -7.80 9.66
CA SER A 57 -2.62 -8.27 9.54
C SER A 57 -1.88 -7.71 8.32
N SER A 58 -2.55 -6.96 7.44
CA SER A 58 -1.90 -6.34 6.28
C SER A 58 -0.79 -5.40 6.75
N THR A 59 0.30 -5.34 6.01
CA THR A 59 1.42 -4.43 6.32
C THR A 59 1.70 -3.46 5.18
N LEU A 60 1.26 -3.78 3.96
CA LEU A 60 1.49 -2.97 2.76
C LEU A 60 0.24 -2.95 1.86
N LEU A 61 -0.14 -1.78 1.36
CA LEU A 61 -1.07 -1.56 0.28
C LEU A 61 -0.30 -1.06 -0.96
N VAL A 62 -0.49 -1.75 -2.09
CA VAL A 62 -0.18 -1.23 -3.42
C VAL A 62 -1.43 -0.54 -3.98
N LEU A 63 -1.34 0.78 -4.08
CA LEU A 63 -2.34 1.66 -4.65
C LEU A 63 -2.16 1.71 -6.17
N GLY A 64 -2.85 0.83 -6.88
CA GLY A 64 -2.92 0.87 -8.33
C GLY A 64 -3.83 1.99 -8.84
N GLY A 65 -3.78 2.24 -10.14
CA GLY A 65 -4.66 3.16 -10.85
C GLY A 65 -6.12 2.89 -10.51
N LEU A 66 -6.73 3.85 -9.80
CA LEU A 66 -8.17 3.92 -9.59
C LEU A 66 -8.76 4.54 -10.86
N HIS A 67 -9.41 3.73 -11.70
CA HIS A 67 -10.16 4.25 -12.83
C HIS A 67 -11.19 5.28 -12.33
N PRO A 68 -11.52 6.35 -13.09
CA PRO A 68 -12.61 7.27 -12.73
C PRO A 68 -13.96 6.57 -12.46
N ASP A 69 -14.12 5.33 -12.96
CA ASP A 69 -15.30 4.49 -12.75
C ASP A 69 -15.27 3.71 -11.41
N VAL A 70 -14.15 3.73 -10.68
CA VAL A 70 -14.05 3.15 -9.33
C VAL A 70 -14.49 4.21 -8.34
N VAL A 71 -15.81 4.33 -8.15
CA VAL A 71 -16.47 5.10 -7.09
C VAL A 71 -16.18 4.44 -5.72
N ILE A 72 -14.97 4.65 -5.23
CA ILE A 72 -14.72 5.50 -4.07
C ILE A 72 -16.05 6.03 -3.41
N ASP A 73 -16.54 5.32 -2.36
CA ASP A 73 -17.67 5.62 -1.44
C ASP A 73 -18.63 6.76 -1.83
N GLY A 74 -19.89 6.42 -2.16
CA GLY A 74 -20.96 7.38 -2.49
C GLY A 74 -21.32 8.39 -1.39
N LYS A 75 -20.76 8.27 -0.18
CA LYS A 75 -20.92 9.24 0.91
C LYS A 75 -19.74 10.21 1.07
N ASN A 76 -18.52 9.83 0.65
CA ASN A 76 -17.29 10.60 0.93
C ASN A 76 -16.33 10.76 -0.24
N GLY A 77 -16.58 10.13 -1.39
CA GLY A 77 -15.56 10.06 -2.42
C GLY A 77 -14.27 9.42 -1.87
N ARG A 78 -14.39 8.30 -1.08
CA ARG A 78 -13.35 7.41 -0.47
C ARG A 78 -13.28 5.93 -0.96
N SER A 79 -12.16 5.34 -1.43
CA SER A 79 -12.08 3.86 -1.56
C SER A 79 -12.22 3.19 -0.18
N GLN A 80 -13.07 2.16 -0.01
CA GLN A 80 -13.27 1.49 1.28
C GLN A 80 -11.99 0.89 1.86
N THR A 81 -11.03 0.50 1.01
CA THR A 81 -9.71 0.04 1.46
C THR A 81 -8.90 1.18 2.08
N LEU A 82 -9.00 2.39 1.53
CA LEU A 82 -8.35 3.57 2.10
C LEU A 82 -8.99 3.96 3.43
N VAL A 83 -10.33 3.90 3.54
CA VAL A 83 -11.03 4.12 4.81
C VAL A 83 -10.56 3.13 5.88
N PHE A 84 -10.45 1.85 5.53
CA PHE A 84 -9.92 0.84 6.43
C PHE A 84 -8.48 1.10 6.86
N ILE A 85 -7.61 1.53 5.94
CA ILE A 85 -6.22 1.88 6.30
C ILE A 85 -6.19 3.07 7.24
N ASP A 86 -7.01 4.10 7.00
CA ASP A 86 -7.12 5.27 7.88
C ASP A 86 -7.61 4.83 9.29
N GLU A 87 -8.58 3.91 9.37
CA GLU A 87 -9.04 3.31 10.63
C GLU A 87 -7.96 2.48 11.35
N GLN A 88 -7.16 1.71 10.61
CA GLN A 88 -6.05 0.95 11.19
C GLN A 88 -4.97 1.88 11.75
N ALA A 89 -4.61 2.92 10.99
CA ALA A 89 -3.63 3.92 11.41
C ALA A 89 -4.09 4.63 12.70
N ALA A 90 -5.37 5.01 12.79
CA ALA A 90 -5.95 5.60 14.00
C ALA A 90 -5.90 4.67 15.23
N ARG A 91 -5.81 3.35 15.02
CA ARG A 91 -5.69 2.32 16.06
C ARG A 91 -4.23 1.92 16.35
N GLY A 92 -3.25 2.62 15.77
CA GLY A 92 -1.83 2.32 15.93
C GLY A 92 -1.32 1.17 15.05
N ASN A 93 -2.12 0.67 14.11
CA ASN A 93 -1.73 -0.34 13.15
C ASN A 93 -1.43 0.33 11.80
N HIS A 94 -0.15 0.63 11.53
CA HIS A 94 0.23 1.27 10.28
C HIS A 94 0.32 0.27 9.13
N ILE A 95 -0.35 0.58 8.02
CA ILE A 95 -0.25 -0.15 6.75
C ILE A 95 0.40 0.80 5.75
N CYS A 96 1.60 0.48 5.28
CA CYS A 96 2.31 1.32 4.32
C CYS A 96 1.52 1.42 3.02
N ILE A 97 1.53 2.58 2.37
CA ILE A 97 0.93 2.76 1.04
C ILE A 97 2.03 3.11 0.04
N ILE A 98 2.11 2.36 -1.05
CA ILE A 98 2.96 2.65 -2.21
C ILE A 98 2.11 2.68 -3.49
N ASP A 99 2.56 3.37 -4.52
CA ASP A 99 1.94 3.35 -5.85
C ASP A 99 2.63 2.31 -6.76
N ASP A 100 2.24 2.29 -8.03
CA ASP A 100 2.82 1.42 -9.06
C ASP A 100 4.35 1.59 -9.19
N ALA A 101 4.85 2.82 -9.07
CA ALA A 101 6.28 3.11 -9.14
C ALA A 101 7.03 2.58 -7.91
N GLY A 102 6.44 2.71 -6.72
CA GLY A 102 6.96 2.10 -5.50
C GLY A 102 6.94 0.57 -5.57
N PHE A 103 5.87 -0.03 -6.09
CA PHE A 103 5.81 -1.48 -6.27
C PHE A 103 6.85 -1.97 -7.27
N GLU A 104 7.04 -1.26 -8.38
CA GLU A 104 8.12 -1.51 -9.33
C GLU A 104 9.50 -1.39 -8.67
N ALA A 105 9.73 -0.39 -7.82
CA ALA A 105 10.98 -0.27 -7.07
C ALA A 105 11.24 -1.53 -6.22
N LEU A 106 10.26 -1.97 -5.44
CA LEU A 106 10.39 -3.15 -4.59
C LEU A 106 10.62 -4.45 -5.39
N LEU A 107 9.97 -4.61 -6.54
CA LEU A 107 10.21 -5.75 -7.42
C LEU A 107 11.64 -5.75 -8.00
N ASN A 108 12.28 -4.58 -8.08
CA ASN A 108 13.67 -4.42 -8.49
C ASN A 108 14.63 -4.28 -7.29
N ASP A 109 14.22 -4.74 -6.10
CA ASP A 109 15.03 -4.73 -4.85
C ASP A 109 15.51 -3.32 -4.45
N ARG A 110 14.69 -2.30 -4.72
CA ARG A 110 14.91 -0.91 -4.31
C ARG A 110 13.82 -0.48 -3.35
N ALA A 111 14.20 0.35 -2.36
CA ALA A 111 13.26 0.91 -1.40
C ALA A 111 12.17 1.76 -2.09
N ALA A 112 10.97 1.73 -1.51
CA ALA A 112 9.82 2.48 -1.98
C ALA A 112 9.32 3.46 -0.89
N PRO A 113 9.04 4.73 -1.22
CA PRO A 113 8.54 5.69 -0.24
C PRO A 113 7.09 5.38 0.14
N CYS A 114 6.79 5.38 1.44
CA CYS A 114 5.42 5.34 1.93
C CYS A 114 4.73 6.69 1.69
N ILE A 115 3.66 6.69 0.91
CA ILE A 115 2.96 7.91 0.47
C ILE A 115 2.22 8.59 1.63
N GLN A 116 1.75 7.83 2.64
CA GLN A 116 1.14 8.42 3.82
C GLN A 116 2.13 9.28 4.62
N HIS A 117 3.41 8.89 4.69
CA HIS A 117 4.43 9.65 5.41
C HIS A 117 4.79 10.98 4.73
N ARG A 118 4.68 11.07 3.39
CA ARG A 118 4.85 12.34 2.67
C ARG A 118 3.77 13.38 2.99
N ARG A 119 2.60 12.95 3.47
CA ARG A 119 1.51 13.86 3.85
C ARG A 119 1.58 14.32 5.31
N SER A 120 2.38 13.64 6.14
CA SER A 120 2.54 13.92 7.57
C SER A 120 3.85 14.62 7.92
N ILE A 121 4.68 15.00 6.95
CA ILE A 121 5.65 16.08 7.14
C ILE A 121 4.88 17.39 6.96
N PRO A 122 4.50 18.12 8.03
CA PRO A 122 4.21 19.53 7.85
C PRO A 122 5.50 20.11 7.28
N SER A 123 5.46 20.59 6.04
CA SER A 123 6.45 21.53 5.56
C SER A 123 6.55 22.62 6.63
N GLY A 124 7.68 22.63 7.33
CA GLY A 124 7.93 23.59 8.38
C GLY A 124 7.73 25.01 7.87
N ALA A 125 7.20 25.83 8.79
CA ALA A 125 7.04 27.27 8.75
C ALA A 125 8.21 28.03 8.10
#